data_AF-A0A812XRI7-F1
#
_entry.id   AF-A0A812XRI7-F1
#
_cell.length_a   1.000
_cell.length_b   1.000
_cell.length_c   1.000
_cell.angle_alpha   90.00
_cell.angle_beta   90.00
_cell.angle_gamma   90.00
#
_symmetry.space_group_name_H-M   'P 1'
#
loop_
_entity.id
_entity.type
_entity.pdbx_description
1 polymer ?
#
loop_
_entity_poly.entity_id
_entity_poly.type
_entity_poly.pdbx_seq_one_letter_code
_entity_poly.pdbx_strand_id
1 'polypeptide(L)'
;MDSFDVMSVEYGSEYDKACIHTAIENWYGSLQAFSAYVRGPLREDVLKPMQTPGSVSFGYICLLTSPLMAVCLEGVLAMVKAATPLNILLGYILSYVVGLILLFMPALLVLLIYLCER
;
A
#
# COMPACT_ATOMS: atom_id res chain seq x y z
N MET A 1 -2.15 18.60 -7.99
CA MET A 1 -2.16 19.77 -7.07
C MET A 1 -1.55 21.02 -7.71
N ASP A 2 -1.06 20.94 -8.94
CA ASP A 2 -0.26 22.01 -9.57
C ASP A 2 -1.05 23.30 -9.86
N SER A 3 -2.39 23.20 -9.98
CA SER A 3 -3.29 24.33 -10.21
C SER A 3 -3.99 24.84 -8.95
N PHE A 4 -3.66 24.34 -7.75
CA PHE A 4 -4.36 24.75 -6.52
C PHE A 4 -4.23 26.26 -6.30
N ASP A 5 -5.32 27.00 -6.27
CA ASP A 5 -5.33 28.42 -5.96
C ASP A 5 -6.40 28.72 -4.93
N VAL A 6 -6.00 29.28 -3.78
CA VAL A 6 -6.90 29.60 -2.68
C VAL A 6 -8.01 30.59 -3.09
N MET A 7 -7.76 31.40 -4.12
CA MET A 7 -8.76 32.34 -4.65
C MET A 7 -9.86 31.67 -5.47
N SER A 8 -9.61 30.44 -5.93
CA SER A 8 -10.54 29.65 -6.77
C SER A 8 -11.36 28.63 -5.98
N VAL A 9 -11.19 28.59 -4.65
CA VAL A 9 -11.89 27.63 -3.78
C VAL A 9 -13.33 28.09 -3.56
N GLU A 10 -14.28 27.16 -3.67
CA GLU A 10 -15.68 27.41 -3.32
C GLU A 10 -15.87 27.41 -1.80
N TYR A 11 -16.59 28.40 -1.29
CA TYR A 11 -16.90 28.56 0.13
C TYR A 11 -18.40 28.42 0.35
N GLY A 12 -18.79 27.76 1.44
CA GLY A 12 -20.20 27.62 1.84
C GLY A 12 -20.85 28.95 2.25
N SER A 13 -20.04 29.93 2.69
CA SER A 13 -20.48 31.29 2.97
C SER A 13 -19.37 32.33 2.78
N GLU A 14 -19.75 33.58 2.52
CA GLU A 14 -18.82 34.72 2.44
C GLU A 14 -18.12 35.00 3.79
N TYR A 15 -18.79 34.72 4.91
CA TYR A 15 -18.22 34.85 6.25
C TYR A 15 -17.08 33.84 6.46
N ASP A 16 -17.30 32.58 6.08
CA ASP A 16 -16.28 31.53 6.18
C ASP A 16 -15.07 31.86 5.31
N LYS A 17 -15.31 32.40 4.09
CA LYS A 17 -14.24 32.87 3.21
C LYS A 17 -13.37 33.91 3.90
N ALA A 18 -13.98 34.93 4.50
CA ALA A 18 -13.24 35.99 5.18
C ALA A 18 -12.45 35.45 6.39
N CYS A 19 -13.08 34.63 7.23
CA CYS A 19 -12.41 34.03 8.38
C CYS A 19 -11.23 33.14 7.98
N ILE A 20 -11.40 32.31 6.95
CA ILE A 20 -10.34 31.43 6.45
C ILE A 20 -9.20 32.25 5.82
N HIS A 21 -9.52 33.27 5.01
CA HIS A 21 -8.50 34.14 4.40
C HIS A 21 -7.69 34.88 5.45
N THR A 22 -8.34 35.45 6.47
CA THR A 22 -7.64 36.11 7.59
C THR A 22 -6.77 35.14 8.38
N ALA A 23 -7.25 33.91 8.64
CA ALA A 23 -6.44 32.90 9.32
C ALA A 23 -5.21 32.51 8.47
N ILE A 24 -5.38 32.36 7.16
CA ILE A 24 -4.30 32.04 6.22
C ILE A 24 -3.27 33.18 6.18
N GLU A 25 -3.70 34.43 6.09
CA GLU A 25 -2.80 35.59 6.13
C GLU A 25 -2.04 35.68 7.45
N ASN A 26 -2.68 35.37 8.58
CA ASN A 26 -2.01 35.36 9.88
C ASN A 26 -0.96 34.25 10.01
N TRP A 27 -1.19 33.07 9.43
CA TRP A 27 -0.28 31.93 9.57
C TRP A 27 0.80 31.88 8.49
N TYR A 28 0.49 32.30 7.26
CA TYR A 28 1.37 32.18 6.10
C TYR A 28 1.80 33.53 5.51
N GLY A 29 1.34 34.64 6.09
CA GLY A 29 1.66 36.01 5.68
C GLY A 29 0.89 36.50 4.44
N SER A 30 0.48 35.60 3.55
CA SER A 30 -0.38 35.93 2.42
C SER A 30 -1.09 34.69 1.86
N LEU A 31 -2.21 34.92 1.18
CA LEU A 31 -2.94 33.89 0.43
C LEU A 31 -2.06 33.24 -0.65
N GLN A 32 -1.17 34.01 -1.27
CA GLN A 32 -0.26 33.52 -2.31
C GLN A 32 0.85 32.63 -1.74
N ALA A 33 1.38 32.97 -0.57
CA ALA A 33 2.33 32.14 0.16
C ALA A 33 1.71 30.79 0.58
N PHE A 34 0.43 30.79 0.96
CA PHE A 34 -0.30 29.55 1.22
C PHE A 34 -0.49 28.71 -0.05
N SER A 35 -0.93 29.31 -1.17
CA SER A 35 -1.02 28.58 -2.44
C SER A 35 0.33 27.98 -2.86
N ALA A 36 1.44 28.71 -2.67
CA ALA A 36 2.78 28.20 -2.93
C ALA A 36 3.18 27.06 -1.97
N TYR A 37 2.83 27.17 -0.68
CA TYR A 37 3.05 26.13 0.32
C TYR A 37 2.28 24.84 -0.01
N VAL A 38 1.02 24.95 -0.44
CA VAL A 38 0.19 23.81 -0.83
C VAL A 38 0.73 23.14 -2.10
N ARG A 39 1.19 23.92 -3.09
CA ARG A 39 1.73 23.40 -4.35
C ARG A 39 3.09 22.71 -4.20
N GLY A 40 3.91 23.14 -3.25
CA GLY A 40 5.26 22.61 -3.03
C GLY A 40 5.35 21.74 -1.77
N PRO A 41 5.68 22.32 -0.60
CA PRO A 41 5.91 21.60 0.65
C PRO A 41 4.83 20.59 1.02
N LEU A 42 3.56 21.01 1.06
CA LEU A 42 2.47 20.11 1.45
C LEU A 42 2.30 18.97 0.44
N ARG A 43 2.46 19.27 -0.85
CA ARG A 43 2.42 18.26 -1.91
C ARG A 43 3.56 17.25 -1.73
N GLU A 44 4.78 17.71 -1.47
CA GLU A 44 5.91 16.81 -1.21
C GLU A 44 5.69 15.97 0.04
N ASP A 45 5.13 16.55 1.10
CA ASP A 45 4.86 15.87 2.36
C ASP A 45 3.70 14.86 2.26
N VAL A 46 2.75 15.06 1.35
CA VAL A 46 1.68 14.10 1.05
C VAL A 46 2.15 13.03 0.07
N LEU A 47 2.95 13.41 -0.93
CA LEU A 47 3.44 12.47 -1.94
C LEU A 47 4.58 11.59 -1.43
N LYS A 48 5.45 12.07 -0.53
CA LYS A 48 6.55 11.26 0.04
C LYS A 48 6.08 10.00 0.76
N PRO A 49 5.07 10.05 1.66
CA PRO A 49 4.53 8.85 2.28
C PRO A 49 3.76 7.95 1.31
N MET A 50 3.14 8.53 0.28
CA MET A 50 2.41 7.79 -0.77
C MET A 50 3.32 7.11 -1.78
N GLN A 51 4.53 7.64 -1.97
CA GLN A 51 5.62 6.98 -2.66
C GLN A 51 6.11 5.86 -1.76
N THR A 52 5.45 4.70 -1.86
CA THR A 52 5.96 3.47 -1.26
C THR A 52 7.36 3.28 -1.87
N PRO A 53 8.45 3.25 -1.06
CA PRO A 53 9.77 2.96 -1.61
C PRO A 53 9.65 1.60 -2.29
N GLY A 54 9.96 1.55 -3.59
CA GLY A 54 9.44 0.56 -4.54
C GLY A 54 9.91 -0.89 -4.39
N SER A 55 9.83 -1.42 -3.18
CA SER A 55 10.04 -2.81 -2.86
C SER A 55 9.43 -3.10 -1.49
N VAL A 56 8.39 -3.93 -1.46
CA VAL A 56 7.95 -4.56 -0.21
C VAL A 56 9.08 -5.47 0.29
N SER A 57 9.51 -5.27 1.53
CA SER A 57 10.57 -6.07 2.13
C SER A 57 10.21 -7.56 2.07
N PHE A 58 11.19 -8.42 1.77
CA PHE A 58 11.00 -9.87 1.73
C PHE A 58 10.39 -10.43 3.01
N GLY A 59 10.74 -9.85 4.17
CA GLY A 59 10.14 -10.25 5.46
C GLY A 59 8.63 -10.02 5.51
N TYR A 60 8.13 -8.97 4.86
CA TYR A 60 6.70 -8.67 4.76
C TYR A 60 5.99 -9.66 3.82
N ILE A 61 6.64 -10.06 2.73
CA ILE A 61 6.16 -11.11 1.83
C ILE A 61 6.06 -12.45 2.57
N CYS A 62 7.06 -12.81 3.37
CA CYS A 62 7.02 -14.00 4.24
C CYS A 62 5.89 -13.93 5.27
N LEU A 63 5.67 -12.75 5.87
CA LEU A 63 4.62 -12.56 6.85
C LEU A 63 3.22 -12.71 6.22
N LEU A 64 3.01 -12.14 5.02
CA LEU A 64 1.76 -12.26 4.26
C LEU A 64 1.48 -13.70 3.79
N THR A 65 2.53 -14.45 3.45
CA THR A 65 2.40 -15.86 3.01
C THR A 65 2.31 -16.86 4.16
N SER A 66 2.59 -16.43 5.40
CA SER A 66 2.62 -17.31 6.58
C SER A 66 1.32 -18.07 6.87
N PRO A 67 0.10 -17.50 6.73
CA PRO A 67 -1.12 -18.24 7.00
C PRO A 67 -1.34 -19.36 5.97
N LEU A 68 -1.01 -19.11 4.71
CA LEU A 68 -1.06 -20.15 3.67
C LEU A 68 -0.06 -21.27 3.93
N MET A 69 1.15 -20.93 4.38
CA MET A 69 2.16 -21.91 4.77
C MET A 69 1.65 -22.80 5.90
N ALA A 70 1.01 -22.23 6.92
CA ALA A 70 0.44 -22.98 8.02
C ALA A 70 -0.64 -23.98 7.54
N VAL A 71 -1.56 -23.54 6.69
CA VAL A 71 -2.60 -24.42 6.11
C VAL A 71 -2.00 -25.56 5.28
N CYS A 72 -0.96 -25.28 4.50
CA CYS A 72 -0.31 -26.32 3.70
C CYS A 72 0.42 -27.35 4.59
N LEU A 73 1.07 -26.91 5.66
CA LEU A 73 1.72 -27.80 6.63
C LEU A 73 0.71 -28.67 7.37
N GLU A 74 -0.45 -28.13 7.74
CA GLU A 74 -1.56 -28.92 8.30
C GLU A 74 -2.03 -29.98 7.31
N GLY A 75 -2.14 -29.64 6.02
CA GLY A 75 -2.46 -30.61 4.96
C GLY A 75 -1.43 -31.74 4.87
N VAL A 76 -0.14 -31.42 4.95
CA VAL A 76 0.93 -32.43 4.99
C VAL A 76 0.79 -33.33 6.22
N LEU A 77 0.56 -32.74 7.40
CA LEU A 77 0.39 -33.49 8.64
C LEU A 77 -0.81 -34.44 8.58
N ALA A 78 -1.92 -33.98 8.00
CA ALA A 78 -3.12 -34.80 7.80
C ALA A 78 -2.84 -35.98 6.85
N MET A 79 -2.13 -35.76 5.74
CA MET A 79 -1.77 -36.83 4.81
C MET A 79 -0.81 -37.85 5.42
N VAL A 80 0.14 -37.39 6.24
CA VAL A 80 1.06 -38.26 6.98
C VAL A 80 0.28 -39.13 7.98
N LYS A 81 -0.66 -38.54 8.74
CA LYS A 81 -1.53 -39.29 9.65
C LYS A 81 -2.44 -40.28 8.93
N ALA A 82 -2.87 -39.96 7.72
CA ALA A 82 -3.67 -40.84 6.89
C ALA A 82 -2.86 -41.97 6.21
N ALA A 83 -1.55 -42.07 6.47
CA ALA A 83 -0.65 -43.04 5.83
C ALA A 83 -0.74 -43.01 4.29
N THR A 84 -0.90 -41.80 3.74
CA THR A 84 -1.08 -41.59 2.30
C THR A 84 0.17 -42.04 1.54
N PRO A 85 0.04 -42.68 0.36
CA PRO A 85 1.17 -43.06 -0.47
C PRO A 85 2.15 -41.90 -0.72
N LEU A 86 3.45 -42.17 -0.60
CA LEU A 86 4.52 -41.17 -0.72
C LEU A 86 4.44 -40.36 -2.03
N ASN A 87 4.01 -40.98 -3.11
CA ASN A 87 3.87 -40.33 -4.42
C ASN A 87 2.87 -39.16 -4.37
N ILE A 88 1.78 -39.32 -3.63
CA ILE A 88 0.74 -38.31 -3.46
C ILE A 88 1.24 -37.22 -2.50
N LEU A 89 1.92 -37.61 -1.42
CA LEU A 89 2.51 -36.68 -0.47
C LEU A 89 3.54 -35.75 -1.14
N LEU A 90 4.44 -36.32 -1.94
CA LEU A 90 5.44 -35.57 -2.71
C LEU A 90 4.77 -34.66 -3.74
N GLY A 91 3.74 -35.15 -4.44
CA GLY A 91 2.95 -34.34 -5.36
C GLY A 91 2.30 -33.14 -4.68
N TYR A 92 1.75 -33.33 -3.47
CA TYR A 92 1.16 -32.25 -2.67
C TYR A 92 2.21 -31.23 -2.23
N ILE A 93 3.35 -31.68 -1.70
CA ILE A 93 4.44 -30.78 -1.28
C ILE A 93 4.96 -29.97 -2.48
N LEU A 94 5.19 -30.61 -3.62
CA LEU A 94 5.73 -29.94 -4.80
C LEU A 94 4.74 -28.92 -5.38
N SER A 95 3.46 -29.26 -5.44
CA SER A 95 2.43 -28.35 -5.98
C SER A 95 2.10 -27.20 -5.03
N TYR A 96 1.77 -27.49 -3.77
CA TYR A 96 1.27 -26.49 -2.84
C TYR A 96 2.38 -25.71 -2.15
N VAL A 97 3.42 -26.38 -1.66
CA VAL A 97 4.50 -25.69 -0.93
C VAL A 97 5.42 -24.98 -1.91
N VAL A 98 5.93 -25.69 -2.92
CA VAL A 98 6.89 -25.10 -3.87
C VAL A 98 6.18 -24.26 -4.93
N GLY A 99 5.21 -24.84 -5.63
CA GLY A 99 4.51 -24.13 -6.71
C GLY A 99 3.70 -22.94 -6.22
N LEU A 100 2.79 -23.16 -5.27
CA LEU A 100 1.85 -22.12 -4.86
C LEU A 100 2.46 -21.11 -3.88
N ILE A 101 3.12 -21.58 -2.81
CA ILE A 101 3.60 -20.67 -1.76
C ILE A 101 4.95 -20.03 -2.09
N LEU A 102 5.94 -20.79 -2.57
CA LEU A 102 7.28 -20.24 -2.82
C LEU A 102 7.41 -19.50 -4.15
N LEU A 103 6.67 -19.91 -5.18
CA LEU A 103 6.77 -19.32 -6.52
C LEU A 103 5.59 -18.40 -6.84
N PHE A 104 4.37 -18.92 -6.82
CA PHE A 104 3.20 -18.18 -7.32
C PHE A 104 2.83 -16.98 -6.42
N MET A 105 2.77 -17.16 -5.10
CA MET A 105 2.37 -16.08 -4.19
C MET A 105 3.32 -14.88 -4.18
N PRO A 106 4.66 -15.05 -4.09
CA PRO A 106 5.59 -13.92 -4.20
C PRO A 106 5.50 -13.25 -5.57
N ALA A 107 5.38 -14.02 -6.66
CA ALA A 107 5.23 -13.46 -8.00
C ALA A 107 3.94 -12.62 -8.14
N LEU A 108 2.83 -13.09 -7.58
CA LEU A 108 1.57 -12.35 -7.54
C LEU A 108 1.69 -11.06 -6.73
N LEU A 109 2.32 -11.11 -5.55
CA LEU A 109 2.52 -9.94 -4.71
C LEU A 109 3.39 -8.88 -5.42
N VAL A 110 4.49 -9.30 -6.06
CA VAL A 110 5.34 -8.42 -6.87
C VAL A 110 4.54 -7.79 -8.01
N LEU A 111 3.71 -8.58 -8.70
CA LEU A 111 2.85 -8.08 -9.77
C LEU A 111 1.82 -7.06 -9.24
N LEU A 112 1.18 -7.32 -8.10
CA LEU A 112 0.22 -6.41 -7.48
C LEU A 112 0.88 -5.09 -7.08
N ILE A 113 2.07 -5.14 -6.48
CA ILE A 113 2.84 -3.94 -6.13
C ILE A 113 3.14 -3.13 -7.40
N TYR A 114 3.62 -3.79 -8.45
CA TYR A 114 3.89 -3.14 -9.73
C TYR A 114 2.65 -2.49 -10.36
N LEU A 115 1.48 -3.11 -10.22
CA LEU A 115 0.22 -2.55 -10.70
C LEU A 115 -0.28 -1.38 -9.84
N CYS A 116 0.01 -1.38 -8.54
CA CYS A 116 -0.37 -0.31 -7.61
C CYS A 116 0.58 0.90 -7.63
N GLU A 117 1.82 0.71 -8.07
CA GLU A 117 2.80 1.80 -8.27
C GLU A 117 2.54 2.63 -9.53
N ARG A 118 1.54 2.26 -10.35
CA ARG A 118 1.20 2.90 -11.62
C ARG A 118 -0.13 3.63 -11.55
#